data_AF-A0ABD3P608-F1
#
_entry.id   AF-A0ABD3P608-F1
#
_cell.length_a   1.000
_cell.length_b   1.000
_cell.length_c   1.000
_cell.angle_alpha   90.00
_cell.angle_beta   90.00
_cell.angle_gamma   90.00
#
_symmetry.space_group_name_H-M   'P 1'
#
loop_
_entity.id
_entity.type
_entity.pdbx_description
1 polymer ?
#
loop_
_entity_poly.entity_id
_entity_poly.type
_entity_poly.pdbx_seq_one_letter_code
_entity_poly.pdbx_strand_id
1 'polypeptide(L)'
;MNMQAEDAVILSFIELFEASHSAHLDSKKSINLLESKLNGPAGVVQALLERVWLETSTSPPSVDSPTPVQGDHAVTVLSYLVEKYSTSYMSITSQLVRQDVERRFSSSAMDTDDAIDVSEALLAALTKLLIAPSSDDQTRIATDVNAALLCLCKYDHYKYNKGRVAQRLLAALHMMWRNIQQNASRELSSGQIRIASLVIDIALLGDEEFSYAILDEGGGCILDMLMHLALDIPNDDPLLQMSAIDQLERLSAEPAHKTRLEFLLGNDLLRDGLLYLVGGNEDKMDAVNGPAALRLITEICRVGVSSSPTLSIDESVLAKFQLLLKGFHEALRQFHPQGEMERLSFIHAVSSLFASCSVMACSPSSETTKSTSELTSFILQDRTLLHDWLSLHTRVAQPKLKSAVLCSIAQVLEPSSWNDESSNAQQTSSDAQTNTRPNDAIALQLYQAFSDANGSRDATDLLLASAKSPFVEERLGAYCLFKALVMRGAMLQLLLLHKDESGDISVLVWLLNHQNESTTEGRLAKYQIVNTMMSRSGTLIRGLIPDKMARELQLWIEKGPAYTKSIPWEMATE
;
A
#
# COMPACT_ATOMS: atom_id res chain seq x y z
N MET A 1 17.34 33.83 -34.78
CA MET A 1 17.96 35.16 -34.58
C MET A 1 17.70 35.76 -33.18
N ASN A 2 16.83 35.20 -32.31
CA ASN A 2 16.62 35.71 -30.93
C ASN A 2 17.52 35.08 -29.85
N MET A 3 18.03 33.84 -30.00
CA MET A 3 18.86 33.19 -28.97
C MET A 3 20.10 33.99 -28.59
N GLN A 4 20.83 34.55 -29.56
CA GLN A 4 22.07 35.30 -29.29
C GLN A 4 21.84 36.59 -28.46
N ALA A 5 20.66 37.21 -28.56
CA ALA A 5 20.33 38.40 -27.79
C ALA A 5 19.87 38.07 -26.36
N GLU A 6 19.15 36.95 -26.19
CA GLU A 6 18.78 36.42 -24.88
C GLU A 6 20.01 35.89 -24.13
N ASP A 7 20.93 35.23 -24.83
CA ASP A 7 22.23 34.78 -24.32
C ASP A 7 23.05 35.94 -23.77
N ALA A 8 23.21 37.04 -24.52
CA ALA A 8 23.97 38.20 -24.08
C ALA A 8 23.37 38.90 -22.84
N VAL A 9 22.04 38.85 -22.69
CA VAL A 9 21.31 39.47 -21.58
C VAL A 9 21.41 38.63 -20.30
N ILE A 10 21.36 37.31 -20.42
CA ILE A 10 21.53 36.39 -19.30
C ILE A 10 22.99 36.38 -18.84
N LEU A 11 23.94 36.37 -19.79
CA LEU A 11 25.38 36.44 -19.49
C LEU A 11 25.73 37.75 -18.77
N SER A 12 25.26 38.90 -19.25
CA SER A 12 25.51 40.19 -18.58
C SER A 12 24.86 40.30 -17.19
N PHE A 13 23.69 39.68 -16.97
CA PHE A 13 23.08 39.60 -15.65
C PHE A 13 23.89 38.73 -14.69
N ILE A 14 24.51 37.66 -15.18
CA ILE A 14 25.28 36.73 -14.36
C ILE A 14 26.70 37.25 -14.08
N GLU A 15 27.33 37.95 -15.03
CA GLU A 15 28.54 38.74 -14.76
C GLU A 15 28.28 39.80 -13.66
N LEU A 16 27.11 40.45 -13.69
CA LEU A 16 26.64 41.33 -12.62
C LEU A 16 26.36 40.58 -11.30
N PHE A 17 25.88 39.34 -11.37
CA PHE A 17 25.60 38.50 -10.21
C PHE A 17 26.90 38.01 -9.52
N GLU A 18 27.88 37.58 -10.30
CA GLU A 18 29.21 37.17 -9.81
C GLU A 18 30.00 38.37 -9.27
N ALA A 19 29.93 39.53 -9.94
CA ALA A 19 30.52 40.76 -9.43
C ALA A 19 29.86 41.26 -8.13
N SER A 20 28.55 41.06 -7.97
CA SER A 20 27.78 41.52 -6.80
C SER A 20 27.86 40.62 -5.57
N HIS A 21 28.40 39.40 -5.67
CA HIS A 21 28.87 38.66 -4.49
C HIS A 21 29.96 39.41 -3.71
N SER A 22 30.63 40.39 -4.35
CA SER A 22 31.60 41.30 -3.70
C SER A 22 31.07 42.70 -3.38
N ALA A 23 29.91 43.10 -3.91
CA ALA A 23 29.40 44.47 -3.77
C ALA A 23 27.86 44.56 -3.82
N HIS A 24 27.29 45.22 -2.80
CA HIS A 24 25.86 45.51 -2.57
C HIS A 24 25.19 46.43 -3.63
N LEU A 25 25.43 46.26 -4.93
CA LEU A 25 24.80 47.08 -5.97
C LEU A 25 23.49 46.48 -6.52
N ASP A 26 22.38 47.16 -6.21
CA ASP A 26 21.12 47.31 -6.97
C ASP A 26 20.55 46.09 -7.74
N SER A 27 20.63 44.89 -7.17
CA SER A 27 20.15 43.62 -7.77
C SER A 27 18.72 43.67 -8.31
N LYS A 28 17.85 44.52 -7.75
CA LYS A 28 16.44 44.64 -8.16
C LYS A 28 16.26 45.31 -9.53
N LYS A 29 17.12 46.27 -9.91
CA LYS A 29 17.04 46.92 -11.23
C LYS A 29 17.47 45.97 -12.34
N SER A 30 18.53 45.19 -12.09
CA SER A 30 19.01 44.18 -13.03
C SER A 30 17.98 43.06 -13.24
N ILE A 31 17.29 42.63 -12.18
CA ILE A 31 16.21 41.63 -12.27
C ILE A 31 15.01 42.17 -13.04
N ASN A 32 14.55 43.39 -12.74
CA ASN A 32 13.43 44.00 -13.48
C ASN A 32 13.75 44.16 -14.98
N LEU A 33 15.01 44.47 -15.32
CA LEU A 33 15.47 44.53 -16.70
C LEU A 33 15.45 43.13 -17.34
N LEU A 34 15.91 42.10 -16.63
CA LEU A 34 15.90 40.71 -17.07
C LEU A 34 14.45 40.22 -17.31
N GLU A 35 13.56 40.43 -16.34
CA GLU A 35 12.13 40.13 -16.45
C GLU A 35 11.49 40.86 -17.63
N SER A 36 11.80 42.15 -17.84
CA SER A 36 11.24 42.90 -18.98
C SER A 36 11.66 42.35 -20.34
N LYS A 37 12.84 41.73 -20.43
CA LYS A 37 13.39 41.15 -21.66
C LYS A 37 12.95 39.70 -21.86
N LEU A 38 12.66 38.97 -20.78
CA LEU A 38 12.27 37.57 -20.80
C LEU A 38 10.79 37.38 -20.42
N ASN A 39 9.93 38.35 -20.71
CA ASN A 39 8.47 38.26 -20.50
C ASN A 39 8.05 37.89 -19.06
N GLY A 40 8.76 38.43 -18.08
CA GLY A 40 8.49 38.27 -16.65
C GLY A 40 9.28 37.13 -15.98
N PRO A 41 8.97 36.83 -14.71
CA PRO A 41 9.64 35.79 -13.93
C PRO A 41 9.62 34.39 -14.58
N ALA A 42 8.53 34.04 -15.26
CA ALA A 42 8.37 32.74 -15.91
C ALA A 42 9.37 32.53 -17.06
N GLY A 43 9.57 33.52 -17.94
CA GLY A 43 10.54 33.36 -19.03
C GLY A 43 11.98 33.45 -18.55
N VAL A 44 12.26 34.16 -17.44
CA VAL A 44 13.57 34.08 -16.75
C VAL A 44 13.86 32.64 -16.30
N VAL A 45 12.91 32.01 -15.61
CA VAL A 45 13.05 30.63 -15.12
C VAL A 45 13.21 29.67 -16.30
N GLN A 46 12.36 29.77 -17.33
CA GLN A 46 12.42 28.90 -18.50
C GLN A 46 13.78 28.98 -19.22
N ALA A 47 14.31 30.19 -19.40
CA ALA A 47 15.62 30.38 -20.02
C ALA A 47 16.75 29.77 -19.17
N LEU A 48 16.69 29.88 -17.84
CA LEU A 48 17.68 29.25 -16.97
C LEU A 48 17.55 27.71 -16.98
N LEU A 49 16.33 27.16 -16.98
CA LEU A 49 16.11 25.70 -17.03
C LEU A 49 16.67 25.04 -18.29
N GLU A 50 16.59 25.70 -19.45
CA GLU A 50 17.21 25.18 -20.68
C GLU A 50 18.73 25.01 -20.54
N ARG A 51 19.38 25.81 -19.67
CA ARG A 51 20.83 25.81 -19.44
C ARG A 51 21.26 24.87 -18.32
N VAL A 52 20.36 24.49 -17.40
CA VAL A 52 20.63 23.53 -16.31
C VAL A 52 21.11 22.18 -16.85
N TRP A 53 20.63 21.77 -18.02
CA TRP A 53 20.93 20.46 -18.61
C TRP A 53 22.11 20.47 -19.60
N LEU A 54 22.79 21.60 -19.78
CA LEU A 54 23.96 21.68 -20.65
C LEU A 54 25.21 21.30 -19.86
N GLU A 55 26.03 20.41 -20.43
CA GLU A 55 27.32 20.03 -19.83
C GLU A 55 28.24 21.25 -19.67
N THR A 56 28.76 21.45 -18.46
CA THR A 56 29.83 22.43 -18.23
C THR A 56 31.07 22.01 -19.02
N SER A 57 31.42 22.76 -20.06
CA SER A 57 32.61 22.47 -20.87
C SER A 57 33.87 22.43 -19.99
N THR A 58 34.56 21.29 -19.93
CA THR A 58 35.78 21.07 -19.14
C THR A 58 37.04 21.73 -19.74
N SER A 59 36.92 22.41 -20.89
CA SER A 59 38.00 23.19 -21.46
C SER A 59 38.24 24.47 -20.65
N PRO A 60 39.49 24.79 -20.25
CA PRO A 60 39.77 26.05 -19.58
C PRO A 60 39.31 27.21 -20.47
N PRO A 61 38.60 28.22 -19.92
CA PRO A 61 38.10 29.33 -20.71
C PRO A 61 39.29 30.04 -21.39
N SER A 62 39.17 30.27 -22.69
CA SER A 62 40.04 31.25 -23.34
C SER A 62 39.83 32.60 -22.66
N VAL A 63 40.93 33.30 -22.37
CA VAL A 63 41.00 34.53 -21.57
C VAL A 63 40.08 35.66 -22.06
N ASP A 64 39.51 35.56 -23.27
CA ASP A 64 38.71 36.62 -23.91
C ASP A 64 37.24 36.25 -24.21
N SER A 65 36.69 35.16 -23.64
CA SER A 65 35.26 34.81 -23.83
C SER A 65 34.57 34.53 -22.49
N PRO A 66 33.44 35.19 -22.17
CA PRO A 66 32.68 34.90 -20.97
C PRO A 66 32.22 33.44 -21.00
N THR A 67 32.50 32.70 -19.93
CA THR A 67 32.11 31.29 -19.79
C THR A 67 30.58 31.19 -19.90
N PRO A 68 30.03 30.38 -20.82
CA PRO A 68 28.58 30.26 -20.95
C PRO A 68 28.01 29.66 -19.66
N VAL A 69 26.98 30.30 -19.10
CA VAL A 69 26.29 29.83 -17.90
C VAL A 69 25.54 28.55 -18.25
N GLN A 70 26.05 27.43 -17.77
CA GLN A 70 25.57 26.08 -18.04
C GLN A 70 25.68 25.25 -16.76
N GLY A 71 24.85 24.21 -16.66
CA GLY A 71 24.87 23.28 -15.52
C GLY A 71 24.63 23.99 -14.18
N ASP A 72 25.55 23.77 -13.23
CA ASP A 72 25.42 24.20 -11.83
C ASP A 72 25.39 25.72 -11.65
N HIS A 73 25.96 26.50 -12.57
CA HIS A 73 25.88 27.95 -12.53
C HIS A 73 24.43 28.43 -12.72
N ALA A 74 23.68 27.82 -13.64
CA ALA A 74 22.27 28.15 -13.87
C ALA A 74 21.41 27.76 -12.65
N VAL A 75 21.70 26.62 -12.01
CA VAL A 75 21.03 26.17 -10.78
C VAL A 75 21.27 27.14 -9.62
N THR A 76 22.50 27.65 -9.49
CA THR A 76 22.86 28.61 -8.44
C THR A 76 22.08 29.92 -8.59
N VAL A 77 21.96 30.43 -9.82
CA VAL A 77 21.19 31.65 -10.11
C VAL A 77 19.70 31.42 -9.85
N LEU A 78 19.13 30.28 -10.26
CA LEU A 78 17.75 29.91 -9.96
C LEU A 78 17.50 29.85 -8.45
N SER A 79 18.40 29.21 -7.70
CA SER A 79 18.31 29.08 -6.24
C SER A 79 18.31 30.46 -5.57
N TYR A 80 19.19 31.36 -6.01
CA TYR A 80 19.23 32.73 -5.52
C TYR A 80 17.93 33.50 -5.78
N LEU A 81 17.35 33.38 -6.97
CA LEU A 81 16.10 34.04 -7.31
C LEU A 81 14.95 33.55 -6.42
N VAL A 82 14.88 32.24 -6.17
CA VAL A 82 13.89 31.65 -5.29
C VAL A 82 14.08 32.09 -3.83
N GLU A 83 15.32 32.08 -3.32
CA GLU A 83 15.61 32.46 -1.93
C GLU A 83 15.36 33.95 -1.68
N LYS A 84 15.73 34.84 -2.61
CA LYS A 84 15.64 36.29 -2.43
C LYS A 84 14.30 36.90 -2.86
N TYR A 85 13.59 36.26 -3.80
CA TYR A 85 12.33 36.75 -4.38
C TYR A 85 11.24 35.66 -4.38
N SER A 86 11.09 34.98 -3.24
CA SER A 86 10.21 33.80 -3.07
C SER A 86 8.77 34.02 -3.53
N THR A 87 8.18 35.19 -3.27
CA THR A 87 6.80 35.52 -3.66
C THR A 87 6.56 35.47 -5.16
N SER A 88 7.58 35.78 -5.96
CA SER A 88 7.47 35.86 -7.42
C SER A 88 8.01 34.60 -8.12
N TYR A 89 9.05 33.97 -7.55
CA TYR A 89 9.78 32.91 -8.24
C TYR A 89 9.48 31.50 -7.72
N MET A 90 9.11 31.31 -6.45
CA MET A 90 9.05 29.98 -5.84
C MET A 90 8.02 29.05 -6.52
N SER A 91 6.77 29.50 -6.66
CA SER A 91 5.70 28.72 -7.28
C SER A 91 5.89 28.52 -8.79
N ILE A 92 6.44 29.52 -9.48
CA ILE A 92 6.69 29.44 -10.92
C ILE A 92 7.84 28.45 -11.17
N THR A 93 8.88 28.50 -10.35
CA THR A 93 10.03 27.60 -10.47
C THR A 93 9.64 26.16 -10.21
N SER A 94 8.87 25.85 -9.16
CA SER A 94 8.43 24.47 -8.90
C SER A 94 7.61 23.90 -10.06
N GLN A 95 6.66 24.67 -10.59
CA GLN A 95 5.82 24.23 -11.70
C GLN A 95 6.62 24.03 -12.99
N LEU A 96 7.47 24.98 -13.37
CA LEU A 96 8.25 24.90 -14.61
C LEU A 96 9.33 23.83 -14.54
N VAL A 97 9.98 23.64 -13.38
CA VAL A 97 10.92 22.53 -13.20
C VAL A 97 10.20 21.20 -13.38
N ARG A 98 9.05 21.01 -12.73
CA ARG A 98 8.28 19.76 -12.89
C ARG A 98 7.94 19.49 -14.35
N GLN A 99 7.39 20.48 -15.05
CA GLN A 99 7.03 20.34 -16.46
C GLN A 99 8.25 20.03 -17.33
N ASP A 100 9.39 20.66 -17.07
CA ASP A 100 10.62 20.42 -17.83
C ASP A 100 11.20 19.03 -17.56
N VAL A 101 11.21 18.58 -16.30
CA VAL A 101 11.63 17.25 -15.90
C VAL A 101 10.70 16.19 -16.52
N GLU A 102 9.39 16.32 -16.35
CA GLU A 102 8.43 15.38 -16.97
C GLU A 102 8.64 15.35 -18.48
N ARG A 103 8.75 16.50 -19.15
CA ARG A 103 8.98 16.58 -20.61
C ARG A 103 10.25 15.84 -21.06
N ARG A 104 11.35 15.93 -20.30
CA ARG A 104 12.65 15.36 -20.66
C ARG A 104 12.80 13.89 -20.27
N PHE A 105 12.19 13.49 -19.17
CA PHE A 105 12.42 12.20 -18.51
C PHE A 105 11.18 11.28 -18.50
N SER A 106 10.10 11.65 -19.18
CA SER A 106 8.95 10.77 -19.42
C SER A 106 9.35 9.49 -20.16
N SER A 107 8.68 8.38 -19.83
CA SER A 107 8.92 7.05 -20.43
C SER A 107 8.80 7.00 -21.96
N SER A 108 8.09 7.94 -22.58
CA SER A 108 7.98 8.09 -24.04
C SER A 108 9.24 8.65 -24.71
N ALA A 109 10.21 9.18 -23.97
CA ALA A 109 11.45 9.77 -24.50
C ALA A 109 12.66 8.80 -24.38
N MET A 110 12.43 7.52 -24.08
CA MET A 110 13.47 6.53 -23.78
C MET A 110 14.31 6.04 -24.97
N ASP A 111 14.03 6.51 -26.19
CA ASP A 111 14.75 6.09 -27.41
C ASP A 111 16.07 6.85 -27.67
N THR A 112 16.44 7.85 -26.87
CA THR A 112 17.72 8.56 -27.02
C THR A 112 18.80 7.99 -26.10
N ASP A 113 19.89 7.50 -26.69
CA ASP A 113 21.06 6.89 -26.03
C ASP A 113 21.84 7.88 -25.15
N ASP A 114 21.58 9.18 -25.25
CA ASP A 114 22.24 10.19 -24.45
C ASP A 114 21.82 10.07 -22.98
N ALA A 115 22.80 9.81 -22.11
CA ALA A 115 22.62 9.83 -20.67
C ALA A 115 22.66 11.28 -20.18
N ILE A 116 21.50 11.82 -19.84
CA ILE A 116 21.43 13.13 -19.17
C ILE A 116 21.88 12.94 -17.73
N ASP A 117 23.02 13.51 -17.37
CA ASP A 117 23.52 13.49 -16.00
C ASP A 117 22.77 14.49 -15.13
N VAL A 118 22.36 14.07 -13.92
CA VAL A 118 21.63 14.89 -12.97
C VAL A 118 22.63 15.43 -11.95
N SER A 119 22.84 16.75 -11.94
CA SER A 119 23.85 17.38 -11.09
C SER A 119 23.46 17.41 -9.60
N GLU A 120 24.46 17.43 -8.71
CA GLU A 120 24.22 17.50 -7.24
C GLU A 120 23.59 18.84 -6.84
N ALA A 121 23.98 19.92 -7.53
CA ALA A 121 23.42 21.24 -7.25
C ALA A 121 21.91 21.26 -7.51
N LEU A 122 21.46 20.59 -8.58
CA LEU A 122 20.04 20.50 -8.91
C LEU A 122 19.26 19.73 -7.84
N LEU A 123 19.76 18.55 -7.43
CA LEU A 123 19.13 17.75 -6.38
C LEU A 123 19.07 18.51 -5.06
N ALA A 124 20.14 19.19 -4.67
CA ALA A 124 20.18 20.00 -3.45
C ALA A 124 19.21 21.19 -3.50
N ALA A 125 19.15 21.91 -4.64
CA ALA A 125 18.23 23.03 -4.83
C ALA A 125 16.76 22.60 -4.75
N LEU A 126 16.41 21.48 -5.39
CA LEU A 126 15.05 20.93 -5.31
C LEU A 126 14.72 20.40 -3.93
N THR A 127 15.67 19.76 -3.24
CA THR A 127 15.45 19.31 -1.85
C THR A 127 15.19 20.49 -0.91
N LYS A 128 15.89 21.61 -1.08
CA LYS A 128 15.58 22.85 -0.33
C LYS A 128 14.17 23.36 -0.65
N LEU A 129 13.78 23.36 -1.93
CA LEU A 129 12.46 23.83 -2.38
C LEU A 129 11.31 22.94 -1.89
N LEU A 130 11.57 21.66 -1.64
CA LEU A 130 10.61 20.73 -1.03
C LEU A 130 10.22 21.15 0.39
N ILE A 131 11.19 21.65 1.17
CA ILE A 131 11.04 21.95 2.59
C ILE A 131 10.69 23.42 2.83
N ALA A 132 11.12 24.32 1.94
CA ALA A 132 10.94 25.77 2.07
C ALA A 132 9.48 26.27 2.28
N PRO A 133 8.43 25.65 1.71
CA PRO A 133 7.06 26.15 1.88
C PRO A 133 6.58 26.06 3.34
N SER A 134 6.30 27.20 3.96
CA SER A 134 5.91 27.29 5.38
C SER A 134 4.40 27.45 5.62
N SER A 135 3.59 27.61 4.57
CA SER A 135 2.14 27.77 4.66
C SER A 135 1.37 26.75 3.81
N ASP A 136 0.16 26.37 4.23
CA ASP A 136 -0.71 25.43 3.51
C ASP A 136 -1.05 25.87 2.08
N ASP A 137 -1.13 27.18 1.82
CA ASP A 137 -1.35 27.75 0.48
C ASP A 137 -0.20 27.49 -0.51
N GLN A 138 0.94 27.00 -0.01
CA GLN A 138 2.14 26.68 -0.79
C GLN A 138 2.37 25.16 -0.92
N THR A 139 1.42 24.32 -0.47
CA THR A 139 1.48 22.86 -0.61
C THR A 139 1.74 22.40 -2.03
N ARG A 140 1.15 23.08 -3.03
CA ARG A 140 1.36 22.81 -4.45
C ARG A 140 2.83 22.87 -4.87
N ILE A 141 3.62 23.75 -4.26
CA ILE A 141 5.05 23.90 -4.56
C ILE A 141 5.79 22.62 -4.17
N ALA A 142 5.54 22.13 -2.95
CA ALA A 142 6.13 20.87 -2.48
C ALA A 142 5.66 19.67 -3.30
N THR A 143 4.38 19.62 -3.69
CA THR A 143 3.84 18.57 -4.56
C THR A 143 4.53 18.57 -5.93
N ASP A 144 4.72 19.73 -6.54
CA ASP A 144 5.36 19.82 -7.85
C ASP A 144 6.83 19.40 -7.80
N VAL A 145 7.54 19.80 -6.75
CA VAL A 145 8.95 19.40 -6.53
C VAL A 145 9.09 17.92 -6.22
N ASN A 146 8.22 17.36 -5.38
CA ASN A 146 8.19 15.92 -5.11
C ASN A 146 8.00 15.13 -6.42
N ALA A 147 7.02 15.51 -7.23
CA ALA A 147 6.78 14.88 -8.53
C ALA A 147 8.00 14.95 -9.47
N ALA A 148 8.69 16.11 -9.51
CA ALA A 148 9.91 16.27 -10.30
C ALA A 148 11.05 15.35 -9.80
N LEU A 149 11.34 15.35 -8.50
CA LEU A 149 12.38 14.52 -7.88
C LEU A 149 12.10 13.02 -8.07
N LEU A 150 10.85 12.60 -7.89
CA LEU A 150 10.43 11.22 -8.11
C LEU A 150 10.53 10.82 -9.60
N CYS A 151 10.23 11.73 -10.52
CA CYS A 151 10.38 11.48 -11.96
C CYS A 151 11.85 11.23 -12.34
N LEU A 152 12.79 11.98 -11.77
CA LEU A 152 14.23 11.76 -11.97
C LEU A 152 14.67 10.38 -11.44
N CYS A 153 14.19 9.97 -10.26
CA CYS A 153 14.49 8.65 -9.69
C CYS A 153 13.91 7.52 -10.55
N LYS A 154 12.65 7.65 -10.99
CA LYS A 154 12.01 6.70 -11.90
C LYS A 154 12.76 6.55 -13.21
N TYR A 155 13.21 7.64 -13.79
CA TYR A 155 14.00 7.59 -15.02
C TYR A 155 15.29 6.80 -14.84
N ASP A 156 16.06 7.08 -13.80
CA ASP A 156 17.31 6.37 -13.51
C ASP A 156 17.08 4.88 -13.23
N HIS A 157 16.04 4.57 -12.44
CA HIS A 157 15.61 3.19 -12.17
C HIS A 157 15.25 2.44 -13.45
N TYR A 158 14.31 2.96 -14.26
CA TYR A 158 13.80 2.25 -15.43
C TYR A 158 14.79 2.23 -16.61
N LYS A 159 15.64 3.25 -16.79
CA LYS A 159 16.58 3.32 -17.91
C LYS A 159 17.89 2.60 -17.63
N TYR A 160 18.43 2.75 -16.42
CA TYR A 160 19.78 2.27 -16.09
C TYR A 160 19.80 1.14 -15.06
N ASN A 161 18.71 0.96 -14.28
CA ASN A 161 18.61 -0.02 -13.20
C ASN A 161 19.83 0.03 -12.25
N LYS A 162 20.18 1.27 -11.83
CA LYS A 162 21.33 1.54 -10.95
C LYS A 162 20.97 2.34 -9.68
N GLY A 163 19.79 2.97 -9.64
CA GLY A 163 19.32 3.78 -8.51
C GLY A 163 20.29 4.86 -8.00
N ARG A 164 21.20 5.38 -8.85
CA ARG A 164 22.23 6.36 -8.47
C ARG A 164 21.62 7.69 -8.08
N VAL A 165 20.60 8.15 -8.82
CA VAL A 165 19.89 9.40 -8.50
C VAL A 165 19.16 9.25 -7.17
N ALA A 166 18.52 8.09 -6.94
CA ALA A 166 17.87 7.78 -5.68
C ALA A 166 18.86 7.78 -4.50
N GLN A 167 20.02 7.12 -4.63
CA GLN A 167 21.06 7.10 -3.60
C GLN A 167 21.50 8.52 -3.21
N ARG A 168 21.86 9.35 -4.20
CA ARG A 168 22.31 10.74 -3.98
C ARG A 168 21.22 11.61 -3.38
N LEU A 169 19.99 11.46 -3.84
CA LEU A 169 18.83 12.19 -3.31
C LEU A 169 18.52 11.78 -1.87
N LEU A 170 18.55 10.48 -1.52
CA LEU A 170 18.33 10.01 -0.15
C LEU A 170 19.39 10.57 0.81
N ALA A 171 20.66 10.64 0.39
CA ALA A 171 21.71 11.28 1.18
C ALA A 171 21.45 12.79 1.40
N ALA A 172 21.00 13.50 0.36
CA ALA A 172 20.63 14.92 0.48
C ALA A 172 19.42 15.13 1.42
N LEU A 173 18.39 14.30 1.30
CA LEU A 173 17.21 14.31 2.17
C LEU A 173 17.59 14.03 3.63
N HIS A 174 18.50 13.09 3.85
CA HIS A 174 18.98 12.73 5.18
C HIS A 174 19.69 13.89 5.88
N MET A 175 20.58 14.58 5.16
CA MET A 175 21.24 15.79 5.66
C MET A 175 20.24 16.90 5.97
N MET A 176 19.23 17.09 5.12
CA MET A 176 18.19 18.09 5.34
C MET A 176 17.29 17.75 6.53
N TRP A 177 16.94 16.49 6.73
CA TRP A 177 16.18 16.05 7.90
C TRP A 177 16.93 16.35 9.20
N ARG A 178 18.24 16.03 9.27
CA ARG A 178 19.06 16.35 10.45
C ARG A 178 19.12 17.85 10.72
N ASN A 179 19.26 18.66 9.67
CA ASN A 179 19.24 20.13 9.79
C ASN A 179 17.89 20.63 10.33
N ILE A 180 16.77 20.02 9.92
CA ILE A 180 15.45 20.32 10.47
C ILE A 180 15.40 20.01 11.97
N GLN A 181 15.83 18.82 12.38
CA GLN A 181 15.81 18.41 13.79
C GLN A 181 16.64 19.33 14.69
N GLN A 182 17.78 19.81 14.21
CA GLN A 182 18.63 20.74 14.95
C GLN A 182 17.99 22.13 15.15
N ASN A 183 17.06 22.54 14.28
CA ASN A 183 16.46 23.87 14.30
C ASN A 183 15.11 23.97 15.06
N ALA A 184 14.60 22.85 15.58
CA ALA A 184 13.57 22.72 16.63
C ALA A 184 12.38 23.71 16.63
N SER A 185 11.80 24.06 15.47
CA SER A 185 10.56 24.85 15.37
C SER A 185 9.38 24.02 14.85
N ARG A 186 8.15 24.30 15.36
CA ARG A 186 6.91 23.60 14.98
C ARG A 186 6.57 23.68 13.48
N GLU A 187 7.03 24.72 12.78
CA GLU A 187 6.81 24.87 11.33
C GLU A 187 7.55 23.80 10.50
N LEU A 188 8.50 23.09 11.10
CA LEU A 188 9.34 22.09 10.43
C LEU A 188 8.72 20.68 10.39
N SER A 189 7.61 20.42 11.11
CA SER A 189 6.92 19.11 11.09
C SER A 189 6.38 18.78 9.69
N SER A 190 5.90 19.79 8.97
CA SER A 190 5.49 19.66 7.57
C SER A 190 6.65 19.28 6.65
N GLY A 191 7.85 19.82 6.90
CA GLY A 191 9.07 19.49 6.17
C GLY A 191 9.48 18.03 6.38
N GLN A 192 9.40 17.54 7.62
CA GLN A 192 9.72 16.14 7.96
C GLN A 192 8.78 15.17 7.24
N ILE A 193 7.46 15.42 7.23
CA ILE A 193 6.51 14.56 6.52
C ILE A 193 6.68 14.62 5.00
N ARG A 194 7.04 15.78 4.43
CA ARG A 194 7.34 15.87 2.99
C ARG A 194 8.57 15.04 2.62
N ILE A 195 9.61 15.06 3.45
CA ILE A 195 10.77 14.19 3.27
C ILE A 195 10.34 12.73 3.42
N ALA A 196 9.63 12.38 4.49
CA ALA A 196 9.14 11.02 4.73
C ALA A 196 8.34 10.47 3.54
N SER A 197 7.40 11.25 3.01
CA SER A 197 6.62 10.86 1.84
C SER A 197 7.51 10.55 0.65
N LEU A 198 8.46 11.44 0.32
CA LEU A 198 9.35 11.23 -0.83
C LEU A 198 10.29 10.03 -0.62
N VAL A 199 10.79 9.81 0.60
CA VAL A 199 11.62 8.65 0.94
C VAL A 199 10.84 7.36 0.69
N ILE A 200 9.59 7.29 1.14
CA ILE A 200 8.72 6.15 0.89
C ILE A 200 8.41 5.99 -0.61
N ASP A 201 8.13 7.09 -1.33
CA ASP A 201 7.91 7.06 -2.78
C ASP A 201 9.10 6.50 -3.54
N ILE A 202 10.34 6.82 -3.12
CA ILE A 202 11.58 6.29 -3.68
C ILE A 202 11.75 4.82 -3.30
N ALA A 203 11.52 4.47 -2.03
CA ALA A 203 11.66 3.11 -1.50
C ALA A 203 10.65 2.10 -2.12
N LEU A 204 9.57 2.60 -2.72
CA LEU A 204 8.59 1.81 -3.46
C LEU A 204 9.02 1.50 -4.91
N LEU A 205 10.10 2.10 -5.43
CA LEU A 205 10.55 1.88 -6.81
C LEU A 205 11.18 0.49 -7.03
N GLY A 206 12.01 0.02 -6.09
CA GLY A 206 12.79 -1.21 -6.26
C GLY A 206 13.59 -1.62 -5.04
N ASP A 207 14.20 -2.81 -5.10
CA ASP A 207 15.06 -3.37 -4.04
C ASP A 207 16.33 -2.53 -3.79
N GLU A 208 16.93 -1.97 -4.85
CA GLU A 208 18.14 -1.13 -4.72
C GLU A 208 17.81 0.18 -4.00
N GLU A 209 16.75 0.87 -4.42
CA GLU A 209 16.29 2.12 -3.81
C GLU A 209 15.90 1.92 -2.33
N PHE A 210 15.23 0.81 -2.02
CA PHE A 210 14.94 0.45 -0.64
C PHE A 210 16.23 0.19 0.16
N SER A 211 17.20 -0.52 -0.42
CA SER A 211 18.50 -0.79 0.22
C SER A 211 19.25 0.50 0.56
N TYR A 212 19.22 1.50 -0.32
CA TYR A 212 19.82 2.81 -0.03
C TYR A 212 19.09 3.56 1.10
N ALA A 213 17.78 3.41 1.22
CA ALA A 213 17.00 4.07 2.28
C ALA A 213 17.30 3.49 3.68
N ILE A 214 17.74 2.24 3.76
CA ILE A 214 18.11 1.55 5.01
C ILE A 214 19.63 1.55 5.29
N LEU A 215 20.44 2.11 4.40
CA LEU A 215 21.90 2.10 4.53
C LEU A 215 22.36 3.12 5.59
N ASP A 216 23.12 2.68 6.59
CA ASP A 216 23.69 3.54 7.63
C ASP A 216 25.09 4.04 7.23
N GLU A 217 25.22 5.34 6.99
CA GLU A 217 26.50 6.02 6.70
C GLU A 217 27.08 6.75 7.94
N GLY A 218 26.87 6.21 9.15
CA GLY A 218 27.54 6.70 10.37
C GLY A 218 26.72 7.70 11.18
N GLY A 219 25.40 7.50 11.24
CA GLY A 219 24.53 8.22 12.18
C GLY A 219 23.04 7.88 12.04
N GLY A 220 22.73 6.64 11.68
CA GLY A 220 21.39 6.16 11.38
C GLY A 220 21.05 6.30 9.90
N CYS A 221 20.21 5.41 9.39
CA CYS A 221 19.65 5.56 8.04
C CYS A 221 18.42 6.49 8.05
N ILE A 222 18.01 6.97 6.88
CA ILE A 222 16.87 7.89 6.78
C ILE A 222 15.55 7.21 7.18
N LEU A 223 15.43 5.88 6.99
CA LEU A 223 14.26 5.14 7.42
C LEU A 223 14.24 4.95 8.95
N ASP A 224 15.39 4.88 9.62
CA ASP A 224 15.46 4.90 11.09
C ASP A 224 14.93 6.22 11.64
N MET A 225 15.24 7.35 11.00
CA MET A 225 14.70 8.65 11.39
C MET A 225 13.17 8.69 11.30
N LEU A 226 12.60 8.08 10.27
CA LEU A 226 11.15 7.93 10.13
C LEU A 226 10.57 7.00 11.20
N MET A 227 11.24 5.89 11.51
CA MET A 227 10.79 4.99 12.57
C MET A 227 10.82 5.67 13.95
N HIS A 228 11.88 6.41 14.27
CA HIS A 228 11.94 7.21 15.50
C HIS A 228 10.81 8.24 15.56
N LEU A 229 10.52 8.93 14.46
CA LEU A 229 9.38 9.84 14.39
C LEU A 229 8.03 9.14 14.64
N ALA A 230 7.87 7.92 14.12
CA ALA A 230 6.64 7.14 14.22
C ALA A 230 6.47 6.41 15.56
N LEU A 231 7.56 6.03 16.23
CA LEU A 231 7.53 5.03 17.31
C LEU A 231 8.13 5.50 18.64
N ASP A 232 8.87 6.60 18.69
CA ASP A 232 9.46 7.10 19.95
C ASP A 232 8.39 7.68 20.88
N ILE A 233 8.58 7.46 22.19
CA ILE A 233 7.63 7.82 23.26
C ILE A 233 8.40 8.44 24.45
N PRO A 234 7.89 9.50 25.09
CA PRO A 234 6.66 10.25 24.77
C PRO A 234 6.80 11.08 23.49
N ASN A 235 5.72 11.22 22.73
CA ASN A 235 5.72 12.03 21.51
C ASN A 235 5.13 13.41 21.78
N ASP A 236 5.90 14.45 21.43
CA ASP A 236 5.50 15.86 21.57
C ASP A 236 4.47 16.31 20.51
N ASP A 237 4.34 15.56 19.41
CA ASP A 237 3.39 15.83 18.31
C ASP A 237 2.71 14.53 17.82
N PRO A 238 1.56 14.16 18.41
CA PRO A 238 0.89 12.91 18.05
C PRO A 238 0.32 12.92 16.62
N LEU A 239 0.05 14.07 16.01
CA LEU A 239 -0.43 14.14 14.62
C LEU A 239 0.71 13.88 13.63
N LEU A 240 1.91 14.37 13.96
CA LEU A 240 3.12 14.07 13.22
C LEU A 240 3.47 12.58 13.31
N GLN A 241 3.33 11.99 14.51
CA GLN A 241 3.50 10.55 14.72
C GLN A 241 2.54 9.73 13.86
N MET A 242 1.25 10.06 13.89
CA MET A 242 0.23 9.39 13.07
C MET A 242 0.57 9.48 11.58
N SER A 243 0.97 10.67 11.11
CA SER A 243 1.37 10.89 9.72
C SER A 243 2.60 10.06 9.33
N ALA A 244 3.55 9.87 10.25
CA ALA A 244 4.72 9.02 10.04
C ALA A 244 4.35 7.53 9.98
N ILE A 245 3.42 7.08 10.83
CA ILE A 245 2.86 5.71 10.77
C ILE A 245 2.15 5.49 9.44
N ASP A 246 1.35 6.45 8.97
CA ASP A 246 0.69 6.41 7.66
C ASP A 246 1.71 6.29 6.52
N GLN A 247 2.87 6.94 6.62
CA GLN A 247 3.93 6.80 5.62
C GLN A 247 4.55 5.39 5.66
N LEU A 248 4.81 4.82 6.84
CA LEU A 248 5.34 3.46 6.99
C LEU A 248 4.38 2.41 6.43
N GLU A 249 3.07 2.61 6.57
CA GLU A 249 2.06 1.71 6.02
C GLU A 249 2.11 1.59 4.51
N ARG A 250 2.45 2.66 3.80
CA ARG A 250 2.59 2.60 2.35
C ARG A 250 3.65 1.61 1.88
N LEU A 251 4.61 1.21 2.73
CA LEU A 251 5.59 0.16 2.42
C LEU A 251 4.94 -1.23 2.26
N SER A 252 3.74 -1.46 2.79
CA SER A 252 3.00 -2.71 2.63
C SER A 252 2.39 -2.89 1.24
N ALA A 253 2.43 -1.86 0.39
CA ALA A 253 1.88 -1.91 -0.95
C ALA A 253 2.51 -3.03 -1.80
N GLU A 254 1.70 -3.70 -2.61
CA GLU A 254 2.16 -4.72 -3.57
C GLU A 254 2.51 -4.08 -4.95
N PRO A 255 3.49 -4.62 -5.69
CA PRO A 255 4.35 -5.76 -5.37
C PRO A 255 5.47 -5.39 -4.40
N ALA A 256 5.76 -6.29 -3.44
CA ALA A 256 6.84 -6.12 -2.46
C ALA A 256 8.10 -6.90 -2.85
N HIS A 257 9.24 -6.22 -2.81
CA HIS A 257 10.55 -6.79 -3.11
C HIS A 257 11.21 -7.39 -1.85
N LYS A 258 12.27 -8.19 -2.03
CA LYS A 258 12.84 -9.02 -0.95
C LYS A 258 13.28 -8.18 0.24
N THR A 259 14.03 -7.11 0.01
CA THR A 259 14.62 -6.28 1.07
C THR A 259 13.53 -5.57 1.89
N ARG A 260 12.47 -5.11 1.21
CA ARG A 260 11.32 -4.46 1.85
C ARG A 260 10.54 -5.44 2.73
N LEU A 261 10.37 -6.68 2.27
CA LEU A 261 9.74 -7.73 3.06
C LEU A 261 10.55 -8.08 4.30
N GLU A 262 11.86 -8.23 4.16
CA GLU A 262 12.75 -8.50 5.29
C GLU A 262 12.72 -7.38 6.34
N PHE A 263 12.63 -6.13 5.89
CA PHE A 263 12.44 -4.99 6.77
C PHE A 263 11.09 -5.05 7.51
N LEU A 264 9.97 -5.18 6.78
CA LEU A 264 8.63 -5.17 7.41
C LEU A 264 8.40 -6.34 8.38
N LEU A 265 8.93 -7.52 8.05
CA LEU A 265 8.72 -8.74 8.81
C LEU A 265 9.79 -8.96 9.90
N GLY A 266 10.99 -8.37 9.74
CA GLY A 266 12.17 -8.67 10.53
C GLY A 266 12.80 -7.50 11.29
N ASN A 267 12.23 -6.29 11.23
CA ASN A 267 12.76 -5.14 11.97
C ASN A 267 12.24 -5.13 13.42
N ASP A 268 13.17 -5.22 14.39
CA ASP A 268 12.84 -5.28 15.81
C ASP A 268 12.28 -3.95 16.34
N LEU A 269 12.82 -2.82 15.89
CA LEU A 269 12.40 -1.49 16.32
C LEU A 269 10.96 -1.20 15.84
N LEU A 270 10.66 -1.55 14.58
CA LEU A 270 9.31 -1.48 14.04
C LEU A 270 8.34 -2.36 14.82
N ARG A 271 8.69 -3.63 15.06
CA ARG A 271 7.86 -4.56 15.84
C ARG A 271 7.57 -4.02 17.23
N ASP A 272 8.62 -3.71 17.99
CA ASP A 272 8.50 -3.38 19.41
C ASP A 272 7.76 -2.05 19.60
N GLY A 273 8.03 -1.05 18.75
CA GLY A 273 7.33 0.23 18.76
C GLY A 273 5.84 0.10 18.43
N LEU A 274 5.49 -0.67 17.39
CA LEU A 274 4.09 -0.87 17.02
C LEU A 274 3.31 -1.65 18.09
N LEU A 275 3.92 -2.72 18.63
CA LEU A 275 3.31 -3.50 19.71
C LEU A 275 3.08 -2.68 20.97
N TYR A 276 3.99 -1.76 21.30
CA TYR A 276 3.78 -0.82 22.39
C TYR A 276 2.54 0.06 22.13
N LEU A 277 2.43 0.68 20.95
CA LEU A 277 1.31 1.58 20.62
C LEU A 277 -0.05 0.87 20.65
N VAL A 278 -0.12 -0.42 20.29
CA VAL A 278 -1.36 -1.20 20.34
C VAL A 278 -1.66 -1.83 21.70
N GLY A 279 -0.79 -1.66 22.71
CA GLY A 279 -1.00 -2.16 24.07
C GLY A 279 -0.59 -3.63 24.28
N GLY A 280 0.40 -4.13 23.55
CA GLY A 280 0.88 -5.51 23.68
C GLY A 280 1.61 -5.82 25.01
N ASN A 281 2.14 -4.80 25.71
CA ASN A 281 2.98 -4.96 26.91
C ASN A 281 2.25 -4.57 28.22
N GLU A 282 1.00 -5.00 28.40
CA GLU A 282 0.14 -4.67 29.56
C GLU A 282 -0.28 -3.18 29.69
N ASP A 283 0.16 -2.34 28.77
CA ASP A 283 -0.28 -0.96 28.64
C ASP A 283 -1.59 -0.87 27.86
N LYS A 284 -2.40 0.14 28.19
CA LYS A 284 -3.56 0.47 27.36
C LYS A 284 -3.08 0.97 26.01
N MET A 285 -3.72 0.50 24.94
CA MET A 285 -3.54 1.03 23.60
C MET A 285 -3.55 2.55 23.59
N ASP A 286 -2.59 3.14 22.86
CA ASP A 286 -2.50 4.58 22.72
C ASP A 286 -3.78 5.11 22.04
N ALA A 287 -4.39 6.13 22.65
CA ALA A 287 -5.70 6.62 22.23
C ALA A 287 -5.68 7.34 20.87
N VAL A 288 -4.52 7.85 20.43
CA VAL A 288 -4.40 8.65 19.22
C VAL A 288 -3.72 7.84 18.11
N ASN A 289 -2.56 7.27 18.40
CA ASN A 289 -1.70 6.58 17.43
C ASN A 289 -1.90 5.06 17.41
N GLY A 290 -2.52 4.50 18.45
CA GLY A 290 -2.84 3.07 18.50
C GLY A 290 -3.62 2.61 17.27
N PRO A 291 -4.70 3.28 16.83
CA PRO A 291 -5.47 2.84 15.67
C PRO A 291 -4.66 2.80 14.36
N ALA A 292 -3.75 3.76 14.16
CA ALA A 292 -2.86 3.77 13.00
C ALA A 292 -1.84 2.62 13.09
N ALA A 293 -1.26 2.39 14.27
CA ALA A 293 -0.36 1.27 14.51
C ALA A 293 -1.05 -0.09 14.31
N LEU A 294 -2.31 -0.22 14.76
CA LEU A 294 -3.14 -1.42 14.55
C LEU A 294 -3.32 -1.72 13.06
N ARG A 295 -3.64 -0.69 12.26
CA ARG A 295 -3.78 -0.83 10.80
C ARG A 295 -2.45 -1.24 10.16
N LEU A 296 -1.34 -0.63 10.56
CA LEU A 296 -0.02 -0.99 10.05
C LEU A 296 0.36 -2.44 10.37
N ILE A 297 0.23 -2.90 11.62
CA ILE A 297 0.50 -4.31 11.97
C ILE A 297 -0.40 -5.25 11.16
N THR A 298 -1.67 -4.88 10.96
CA THR A 298 -2.62 -5.65 10.16
C THR A 298 -2.15 -5.79 8.71
N GLU A 299 -1.66 -4.72 8.09
CA GLU A 299 -1.09 -4.76 6.75
C GLU A 299 0.23 -5.52 6.68
N ILE A 300 1.10 -5.44 7.70
CA ILE A 300 2.31 -6.29 7.80
C ILE A 300 1.93 -7.78 7.84
N CYS A 301 0.88 -8.14 8.58
CA CYS A 301 0.35 -9.50 8.60
C CYS A 301 -0.07 -9.94 7.19
N ARG A 302 -0.76 -9.08 6.44
CA ARG A 302 -1.19 -9.37 5.06
C ARG A 302 -0.03 -9.58 4.11
N VAL A 303 0.98 -8.70 4.19
CA VAL A 303 2.23 -8.85 3.45
C VAL A 303 2.87 -10.21 3.71
N GLY A 304 2.91 -10.65 4.97
CA GLY A 304 3.45 -11.97 5.35
C GLY A 304 2.73 -13.15 4.70
N VAL A 305 1.42 -13.05 4.46
CA VAL A 305 0.65 -14.08 3.74
C VAL A 305 0.98 -14.08 2.25
N SER A 306 1.03 -12.90 1.62
CA SER A 306 1.35 -12.75 0.20
C SER A 306 2.78 -13.16 -0.14
N SER A 307 3.73 -12.99 0.80
CA SER A 307 5.15 -13.27 0.59
C SER A 307 5.57 -14.72 0.88
N SER A 308 4.80 -15.47 1.67
CA SER A 308 5.12 -16.84 2.08
C SER A 308 5.38 -17.86 0.94
N PRO A 309 4.83 -17.72 -0.28
CA PRO A 309 5.09 -18.66 -1.38
C PRO A 309 6.27 -18.35 -2.28
N THR A 310 6.63 -17.06 -2.40
CA THR A 310 7.27 -16.53 -3.63
C THR A 310 8.73 -16.15 -3.42
N LEU A 311 9.16 -15.91 -2.18
CA LEU A 311 10.49 -15.38 -1.88
C LEU A 311 11.16 -16.20 -0.76
N SER A 312 12.43 -16.56 -0.95
CA SER A 312 13.27 -17.19 0.06
C SER A 312 13.62 -16.18 1.16
N ILE A 313 12.65 -15.97 2.06
CA ILE A 313 12.82 -15.19 3.28
C ILE A 313 13.65 -16.03 4.28
N ASP A 314 14.64 -15.39 4.88
CA ASP A 314 15.53 -16.03 5.85
C ASP A 314 14.78 -16.49 7.11
N GLU A 315 15.20 -17.62 7.69
CA GLU A 315 14.55 -18.21 8.88
C GLU A 315 14.58 -17.27 10.10
N SER A 316 15.63 -16.44 10.21
CA SER A 316 15.74 -15.42 11.26
C SER A 316 14.65 -14.35 11.16
N VAL A 317 14.28 -13.93 9.93
CA VAL A 317 13.20 -12.97 9.68
C VAL A 317 11.85 -13.61 10.02
N LEU A 318 11.65 -14.87 9.64
CA LEU A 318 10.43 -15.60 10.00
C LEU A 318 10.27 -15.72 11.52
N ALA A 319 11.35 -16.02 12.26
CA ALA A 319 11.31 -16.09 13.72
C ALA A 319 10.90 -14.75 14.35
N LYS A 320 11.39 -13.62 13.83
CA LYS A 320 10.98 -12.29 14.30
C LYS A 320 9.53 -11.96 13.95
N PHE A 321 9.06 -12.38 12.77
CA PHE A 321 7.67 -12.23 12.40
C PHE A 321 6.74 -13.04 13.32
N GLN A 322 7.16 -14.25 13.75
CA GLN A 322 6.40 -15.01 14.77
C GLN A 322 6.26 -14.27 16.09
N LEU A 323 7.33 -13.58 16.54
CA LEU A 323 7.27 -12.76 17.74
C LEU A 323 6.27 -11.61 17.58
N LEU A 324 6.22 -10.96 16.40
CA LEU A 324 5.20 -9.96 16.09
C LEU A 324 3.80 -10.56 16.18
N LEU A 325 3.54 -11.71 15.55
CA LEU A 325 2.22 -12.36 15.56
C LEU A 325 1.77 -12.72 16.97
N LYS A 326 2.69 -13.21 17.81
CA LYS A 326 2.40 -13.52 19.21
C LYS A 326 2.07 -12.26 20.01
N GLY A 327 2.88 -11.21 19.93
CA GLY A 327 2.60 -9.95 20.61
C GLY A 327 1.32 -9.30 20.11
N PHE A 328 1.02 -9.44 18.82
CA PHE A 328 -0.20 -8.92 18.23
C PHE A 328 -1.45 -9.67 18.72
N HIS A 329 -1.37 -10.99 18.87
CA HIS A 329 -2.42 -11.78 19.52
C HIS A 329 -2.68 -11.29 20.95
N GLU A 330 -1.61 -11.09 21.75
CA GLU A 330 -1.72 -10.60 23.12
C GLU A 330 -2.37 -9.20 23.19
N ALA A 331 -2.00 -8.28 22.29
CA ALA A 331 -2.62 -6.96 22.18
C ALA A 331 -4.11 -7.05 21.82
N LEU A 332 -4.48 -7.87 20.82
CA LEU A 332 -5.88 -8.02 20.39
C LEU A 332 -6.78 -8.63 21.46
N ARG A 333 -6.25 -9.49 22.34
CA ARG A 333 -7.00 -10.00 23.50
C ARG A 333 -7.38 -8.92 24.51
N GLN A 334 -6.57 -7.85 24.59
CA GLN A 334 -6.80 -6.72 25.48
C GLN A 334 -7.58 -5.60 24.80
N PHE A 335 -7.71 -5.64 23.46
CA PHE A 335 -8.44 -4.66 22.69
C PHE A 335 -9.95 -4.88 22.79
N HIS A 336 -10.65 -3.88 23.33
CA HIS A 336 -12.11 -3.91 23.50
C HIS A 336 -12.76 -2.85 22.61
N PRO A 337 -13.15 -3.18 21.37
CA PRO A 337 -13.59 -2.19 20.40
C PRO A 337 -14.88 -1.48 20.82
N GLN A 338 -14.83 -0.15 20.87
CA GLN A 338 -15.95 0.75 21.18
C GLN A 338 -16.48 1.37 19.88
N GLY A 339 -17.69 0.97 19.48
CA GLY A 339 -18.35 1.47 18.27
C GLY A 339 -18.08 0.63 17.02
N GLU A 340 -18.65 1.04 15.89
CA GLU A 340 -18.66 0.23 14.66
C GLU A 340 -17.31 0.23 13.93
N MET A 341 -16.64 1.37 13.85
CA MET A 341 -15.34 1.49 13.17
C MET A 341 -14.25 0.65 13.85
N GLU A 342 -14.13 0.75 15.17
CA GLU A 342 -13.17 -0.06 15.93
C GLU A 342 -13.47 -1.55 15.82
N ARG A 343 -14.75 -1.95 15.74
CA ARG A 343 -15.13 -3.34 15.50
C ARG A 343 -14.73 -3.83 14.11
N LEU A 344 -14.82 -2.98 13.08
CA LEU A 344 -14.37 -3.32 11.74
C LEU A 344 -12.84 -3.48 11.71
N SER A 345 -12.10 -2.55 12.31
CA SER A 345 -10.64 -2.66 12.46
C SER A 345 -10.25 -3.93 13.23
N PHE A 346 -10.97 -4.28 14.30
CA PHE A 346 -10.74 -5.52 15.04
C PHE A 346 -10.98 -6.77 14.19
N ILE A 347 -12.11 -6.84 13.46
CA ILE A 347 -12.41 -7.98 12.59
C ILE A 347 -11.31 -8.16 11.55
N HIS A 348 -10.87 -7.05 10.93
CA HIS A 348 -9.81 -7.06 9.93
C HIS A 348 -8.48 -7.52 10.55
N ALA A 349 -8.09 -6.93 11.68
CA ALA A 349 -6.88 -7.30 12.44
C ALA A 349 -6.82 -8.78 12.83
N VAL A 350 -7.88 -9.31 13.45
CA VAL A 350 -7.95 -10.72 13.86
C VAL A 350 -7.90 -11.64 12.64
N SER A 351 -8.59 -11.30 11.56
CA SER A 351 -8.58 -12.10 10.34
C SER A 351 -7.20 -12.13 9.67
N SER A 352 -6.49 -11.01 9.61
CA SER A 352 -5.13 -10.95 9.07
C SER A 352 -4.14 -11.72 9.94
N LEU A 353 -4.19 -11.55 11.28
CA LEU A 353 -3.38 -12.33 12.22
C LEU A 353 -3.60 -13.83 12.00
N PHE A 354 -4.86 -14.27 11.94
CA PHE A 354 -5.20 -15.68 11.79
C PHE A 354 -4.73 -16.22 10.44
N ALA A 355 -4.93 -15.46 9.36
CA ALA A 355 -4.45 -15.84 8.02
C ALA A 355 -2.93 -16.02 8.00
N SER A 356 -2.16 -15.06 8.54
CA SER A 356 -0.70 -15.14 8.61
C SER A 356 -0.23 -16.36 9.39
N CYS A 357 -0.80 -16.60 10.58
CA CYS A 357 -0.46 -17.77 11.39
C CYS A 357 -0.74 -19.08 10.64
N SER A 358 -1.90 -19.17 9.99
CA SER A 358 -2.34 -20.39 9.31
C SER A 358 -1.51 -20.71 8.07
N VAL A 359 -1.10 -19.69 7.31
CA VAL A 359 -0.22 -19.85 6.15
C VAL A 359 1.19 -20.23 6.60
N MET A 360 1.72 -19.58 7.63
CA MET A 360 3.03 -19.95 8.20
C MET A 360 3.06 -21.37 8.77
N ALA A 361 1.96 -21.85 9.36
CA ALA A 361 1.86 -23.22 9.88
C ALA A 361 1.88 -24.29 8.76
N CYS A 362 1.73 -23.89 7.50
CA CYS A 362 1.77 -24.78 6.33
C CYS A 362 3.12 -24.76 5.60
N SER A 363 4.09 -23.94 6.05
CA SER A 363 5.43 -23.86 5.46
C SER A 363 6.30 -25.09 5.79
N PRO A 364 7.19 -25.56 4.91
CA PRO A 364 8.00 -26.77 5.15
C PRO A 364 9.21 -26.63 6.10
N SER A 365 9.34 -25.57 6.92
CA SER A 365 10.52 -25.33 7.80
C SER A 365 10.39 -25.99 9.19
N SER A 366 11.24 -26.96 9.54
CA SER A 366 10.88 -27.96 10.58
C SER A 366 10.80 -27.51 12.06
N GLU A 367 11.48 -26.42 12.46
CA GLU A 367 11.43 -25.91 13.84
C GLU A 367 10.49 -24.71 13.94
N THR A 368 10.67 -23.73 13.07
CA THR A 368 9.82 -22.55 12.92
C THR A 368 8.33 -22.94 12.70
N THR A 369 8.06 -24.00 11.93
CA THR A 369 6.68 -24.48 11.68
C THR A 369 6.00 -25.10 12.91
N LYS A 370 6.76 -25.69 13.84
CA LYS A 370 6.17 -26.22 15.09
C LYS A 370 5.65 -25.09 15.97
N SER A 371 6.48 -24.05 16.15
CA SER A 371 6.12 -22.84 16.89
C SER A 371 4.90 -22.12 16.29
N THR A 372 4.81 -21.97 14.96
CA THR A 372 3.62 -21.36 14.33
C THR A 372 2.39 -22.25 14.34
N SER A 373 2.55 -23.56 14.22
CA SER A 373 1.44 -24.50 14.39
C SER A 373 0.89 -24.44 15.81
N GLU A 374 1.77 -24.34 16.82
CA GLU A 374 1.39 -24.10 18.21
C GLU A 374 0.67 -22.76 18.37
N LEU A 375 1.18 -21.66 17.82
CA LEU A 375 0.52 -20.35 17.87
C LEU A 375 -0.85 -20.37 17.18
N THR A 376 -0.97 -20.99 16.00
CA THR A 376 -2.25 -21.14 15.29
C THR A 376 -3.24 -21.94 16.13
N SER A 377 -2.78 -23.04 16.74
CA SER A 377 -3.61 -23.84 17.65
C SER A 377 -4.00 -23.07 18.92
N PHE A 378 -3.13 -22.20 19.41
CA PHE A 378 -3.38 -21.37 20.59
C PHE A 378 -4.44 -20.31 20.30
N ILE A 379 -4.36 -19.63 19.15
CA ILE A 379 -5.39 -18.69 18.69
C ILE A 379 -6.72 -19.43 18.48
N LEU A 380 -6.69 -20.63 17.89
CA LEU A 380 -7.89 -21.46 17.71
C LEU A 380 -8.53 -21.91 19.05
N GLN A 381 -7.76 -21.95 20.13
CA GLN A 381 -8.24 -22.26 21.48
C GLN A 381 -8.73 -21.02 22.24
N ASP A 382 -8.43 -19.81 21.75
CA ASP A 382 -8.85 -18.54 22.35
C ASP A 382 -10.34 -18.27 22.04
N ARG A 383 -11.20 -18.90 22.82
CA ARG A 383 -12.66 -18.79 22.68
C ARG A 383 -13.16 -17.36 22.83
N THR A 384 -12.48 -16.53 23.62
CA THR A 384 -12.87 -15.12 23.81
C THR A 384 -12.65 -14.32 22.55
N LEU A 385 -11.42 -14.36 22.00
CA LEU A 385 -11.08 -13.66 20.77
C LEU A 385 -11.95 -14.15 19.59
N LEU A 386 -12.11 -15.46 19.46
CA LEU A 386 -12.89 -16.07 18.39
C LEU A 386 -14.38 -15.75 18.52
N HIS A 387 -14.94 -15.73 19.74
CA HIS A 387 -16.33 -15.34 19.92
C HIS A 387 -16.55 -13.88 19.51
N ASP A 388 -15.66 -12.98 19.93
CA ASP A 388 -15.77 -11.56 19.60
C ASP A 388 -15.59 -11.29 18.12
N TRP A 389 -14.76 -12.08 17.42
CA TRP A 389 -14.65 -12.03 15.96
C TRP A 389 -15.86 -12.65 15.25
N LEU A 390 -16.19 -13.92 15.53
CA LEU A 390 -17.05 -14.77 14.71
C LEU A 390 -18.56 -14.71 15.06
N SER A 391 -18.93 -14.16 16.21
CA SER A 391 -20.35 -14.17 16.65
C SER A 391 -21.24 -13.27 15.78
N LEU A 392 -22.18 -13.85 15.06
CA LEU A 392 -23.23 -13.11 14.33
C LEU A 392 -24.38 -12.68 15.26
N HIS A 393 -24.53 -13.38 16.38
CA HIS A 393 -25.61 -13.15 17.35
C HIS A 393 -25.42 -11.88 18.16
N THR A 394 -24.18 -11.47 18.46
CA THR A 394 -23.91 -10.17 19.10
C THR A 394 -24.20 -8.98 18.16
N ARG A 395 -24.53 -9.27 16.89
CA ARG A 395 -24.62 -8.31 15.77
C ARG A 395 -25.97 -8.39 15.03
N VAL A 396 -27.04 -8.87 15.69
CA VAL A 396 -28.33 -9.16 15.04
C VAL A 396 -28.84 -8.00 14.17
N ALA A 397 -28.74 -6.76 14.67
CA ALA A 397 -29.23 -5.56 13.98
C ALA A 397 -28.18 -4.86 13.08
N GLN A 398 -27.01 -5.47 12.84
CA GLN A 398 -25.88 -4.88 12.12
C GLN A 398 -25.51 -5.72 10.88
N PRO A 399 -26.31 -5.68 9.80
CA PRO A 399 -26.08 -6.53 8.62
C PRO A 399 -24.73 -6.28 7.95
N LYS A 400 -24.23 -5.03 7.95
CA LYS A 400 -22.88 -4.68 7.45
C LYS A 400 -21.77 -5.35 8.27
N LEU A 401 -21.90 -5.36 9.59
CA LEU A 401 -20.89 -5.97 10.45
C LEU A 401 -20.90 -7.49 10.34
N LYS A 402 -22.08 -8.12 10.21
CA LYS A 402 -22.17 -9.55 9.89
C LYS A 402 -21.52 -9.87 8.54
N SER A 403 -21.76 -9.04 7.54
CA SER A 403 -21.11 -9.16 6.23
C SER A 403 -19.59 -9.10 6.36
N ALA A 404 -19.06 -8.12 7.12
CA ALA A 404 -17.63 -8.00 7.38
C ALA A 404 -17.05 -9.25 8.07
N VAL A 405 -17.74 -9.83 9.06
CA VAL A 405 -17.32 -11.10 9.68
C VAL A 405 -17.26 -12.23 8.64
N LEU A 406 -18.33 -12.43 7.86
CA LEU A 406 -18.39 -13.50 6.86
C LEU A 406 -17.31 -13.34 5.76
N CYS A 407 -17.11 -12.10 5.28
CA CYS A 407 -16.05 -11.77 4.34
C CYS A 407 -14.66 -12.00 4.93
N SER A 408 -14.44 -11.65 6.21
CA SER A 408 -13.16 -11.86 6.88
C SER A 408 -12.80 -13.35 7.03
N ILE A 409 -13.79 -14.20 7.28
CA ILE A 409 -13.60 -15.67 7.29
C ILE A 409 -13.26 -16.16 5.87
N ALA A 410 -13.98 -15.65 4.85
CA ALA A 410 -13.73 -16.01 3.45
C ALA A 410 -12.30 -15.67 3.02
N GLN A 411 -11.83 -14.49 3.43
CA GLN A 411 -10.48 -13.98 3.21
C GLN A 411 -9.40 -14.86 3.87
N VAL A 412 -9.65 -15.34 5.08
CA VAL A 412 -8.75 -16.29 5.76
C VAL A 412 -8.68 -17.63 5.01
N LEU A 413 -9.81 -18.14 4.55
CA LEU A 413 -9.88 -19.43 3.87
C LEU A 413 -9.26 -19.41 2.46
N GLU A 414 -9.43 -18.29 1.76
CA GLU A 414 -8.92 -18.02 0.41
C GLU A 414 -8.26 -16.62 0.33
N PRO A 415 -7.01 -16.49 0.82
CA PRO A 415 -6.30 -15.19 0.85
C PRO A 415 -6.00 -14.60 -0.53
N SER A 416 -6.07 -15.40 -1.60
CA SER A 416 -5.93 -14.89 -2.98
C SER A 416 -6.98 -13.82 -3.33
N SER A 417 -8.10 -13.77 -2.60
CA SER A 417 -9.12 -12.74 -2.76
C SER A 417 -8.68 -11.34 -2.33
N TRP A 418 -7.55 -11.21 -1.63
CA TRP A 418 -6.98 -9.91 -1.23
C TRP A 418 -6.49 -9.06 -2.39
N ASN A 419 -6.19 -9.67 -3.54
CA ASN A 419 -5.52 -9.02 -4.67
C ASN A 419 -6.46 -8.78 -5.87
N ASP A 420 -7.71 -9.23 -5.79
CA ASP A 420 -8.65 -9.29 -6.93
C ASP A 420 -9.29 -7.94 -7.31
N GLU A 421 -9.06 -6.84 -6.58
CA GLU A 421 -9.66 -5.53 -6.91
C GLU A 421 -8.87 -4.71 -7.94
N SER A 422 -7.59 -5.01 -8.20
CA SER A 422 -6.72 -4.18 -9.06
C SER A 422 -6.26 -4.81 -10.38
N SER A 423 -6.53 -6.09 -10.64
CA SER A 423 -6.07 -6.77 -11.87
C SER A 423 -7.21 -7.34 -12.71
N ASN A 424 -7.74 -6.51 -13.60
CA ASN A 424 -8.38 -6.95 -14.84
C ASN A 424 -7.33 -7.61 -15.77
N ALA A 425 -6.84 -8.80 -15.46
CA ALA A 425 -6.06 -9.60 -16.42
C ALA A 425 -5.93 -11.06 -15.98
N GLN A 426 -6.54 -11.94 -16.77
CA GLN A 426 -6.09 -13.31 -17.08
C GLN A 426 -5.65 -14.20 -15.91
N GLN A 427 -6.57 -15.10 -15.55
CA GLN A 427 -6.27 -16.44 -15.02
C GLN A 427 -5.25 -17.16 -15.91
N THR A 428 -3.96 -17.00 -15.64
CA THR A 428 -2.89 -17.83 -16.22
C THR A 428 -1.88 -18.21 -15.16
N SER A 429 -2.27 -19.16 -14.29
CA SER A 429 -1.45 -20.28 -13.80
C SER A 429 -2.13 -20.84 -12.53
N SER A 430 -2.68 -22.05 -12.62
CA SER A 430 -3.38 -22.75 -11.53
C SER A 430 -2.48 -23.16 -10.37
N ASP A 431 -1.15 -23.09 -10.54
CA ASP A 431 -0.20 -23.80 -9.68
C ASP A 431 0.55 -22.86 -8.71
N ALA A 432 0.53 -21.54 -8.93
CA ALA A 432 1.13 -20.56 -8.02
C ALA A 432 0.20 -20.11 -6.87
N GLN A 433 -1.11 -20.34 -6.99
CA GLN A 433 -2.14 -19.90 -6.03
C GLN A 433 -2.40 -20.88 -4.87
N THR A 434 -1.77 -22.06 -4.86
CA THR A 434 -2.00 -23.08 -3.82
C THR A 434 -1.17 -22.88 -2.56
N ASN A 435 -0.09 -22.10 -2.63
CA ASN A 435 0.88 -21.96 -1.54
C ASN A 435 0.56 -20.84 -0.54
N THR A 436 -0.47 -20.02 -0.79
CA THR A 436 -0.96 -18.99 0.17
C THR A 436 -2.16 -19.46 0.99
N ARG A 437 -2.61 -20.71 0.82
CA ARG A 437 -3.87 -21.19 1.42
C ARG A 437 -3.59 -22.00 2.69
N PRO A 438 -4.40 -21.84 3.75
CA PRO A 438 -4.27 -22.71 4.91
C PRO A 438 -4.65 -24.15 4.58
N ASN A 439 -4.14 -25.14 5.33
CA ASN A 439 -4.53 -26.52 5.14
C ASN A 439 -6.03 -26.76 5.45
N ASP A 440 -6.59 -27.87 4.97
CA ASP A 440 -8.02 -28.18 5.18
C ASP A 440 -8.37 -28.46 6.65
N ALA A 441 -7.41 -28.92 7.47
CA ALA A 441 -7.65 -29.14 8.90
C ALA A 441 -7.90 -27.83 9.65
N ILE A 442 -7.12 -26.78 9.38
CA ILE A 442 -7.28 -25.44 9.96
C ILE A 442 -8.61 -24.82 9.48
N ALA A 443 -8.95 -24.99 8.19
CA ALA A 443 -10.24 -24.52 7.67
C ALA A 443 -11.45 -25.17 8.36
N LEU A 444 -11.39 -26.48 8.59
CA LEU A 444 -12.43 -27.21 9.34
C LEU A 444 -12.51 -26.73 10.79
N GLN A 445 -11.36 -26.52 11.46
CA GLN A 445 -11.32 -25.99 12.82
C GLN A 445 -11.90 -24.59 12.91
N LEU A 446 -11.62 -23.71 11.95
CA LEU A 446 -12.22 -22.37 11.87
C LEU A 446 -13.74 -22.44 11.64
N TYR A 447 -14.20 -23.35 10.79
CA TYR A 447 -15.62 -23.57 10.55
C TYR A 447 -16.35 -24.09 11.80
N GLN A 448 -15.70 -24.96 12.57
CA GLN A 448 -16.21 -25.40 13.87
C GLN A 448 -16.20 -24.26 14.90
N ALA A 449 -15.14 -23.46 14.97
CA ALA A 449 -15.09 -22.28 15.84
C ALA A 449 -16.21 -21.27 15.52
N PHE A 450 -16.55 -21.12 14.24
CA PHE A 450 -17.68 -20.28 13.82
C PHE A 450 -19.02 -20.83 14.32
N SER A 451 -19.21 -22.16 14.33
CA SER A 451 -20.36 -22.80 14.96
C SER A 451 -20.41 -22.54 16.47
N ASP A 452 -19.30 -22.75 17.18
CA ASP A 452 -19.20 -22.57 18.63
C ASP A 452 -19.46 -21.11 19.06
N ALA A 453 -18.89 -20.13 18.35
CA ALA A 453 -19.11 -18.70 18.58
C ALA A 453 -20.58 -18.26 18.42
N ASN A 454 -21.41 -19.11 17.79
CA ASN A 454 -22.81 -18.86 17.48
C ASN A 454 -23.75 -19.84 18.21
N GLY A 455 -23.33 -20.30 19.39
CA GLY A 455 -24.14 -21.16 20.27
C GLY A 455 -24.16 -22.63 19.85
N SER A 456 -23.06 -23.10 19.24
CA SER A 456 -22.89 -24.46 18.71
C SER A 456 -24.01 -24.90 17.76
N ARG A 457 -24.57 -23.94 17.00
CA ARG A 457 -25.49 -24.20 15.89
C ARG A 457 -24.69 -24.68 14.68
N ASP A 458 -25.28 -25.50 13.80
CA ASP A 458 -24.59 -25.95 12.59
C ASP A 458 -24.15 -24.74 11.75
N ALA A 459 -22.87 -24.69 11.40
CA ALA A 459 -22.28 -23.57 10.65
C ALA A 459 -22.91 -23.41 9.26
N THR A 460 -23.35 -24.50 8.64
CA THR A 460 -24.01 -24.52 7.33
C THR A 460 -25.40 -23.91 7.43
N ASP A 461 -26.14 -24.22 8.50
CA ASP A 461 -27.44 -23.61 8.78
C ASP A 461 -27.32 -22.11 9.03
N LEU A 462 -26.33 -21.69 9.81
CA LEU A 462 -26.04 -20.27 10.04
C LEU A 462 -25.72 -19.53 8.75
N LEU A 463 -24.93 -20.15 7.87
CA LEU A 463 -24.55 -19.58 6.60
C LEU A 463 -25.74 -19.51 5.63
N LEU A 464 -26.57 -20.55 5.58
CA LEU A 464 -27.81 -20.58 4.79
C LEU A 464 -28.83 -19.55 5.32
N ALA A 465 -28.94 -19.36 6.62
CA ALA A 465 -29.77 -18.32 7.22
C ALA A 465 -29.30 -16.92 6.80
N SER A 466 -27.98 -16.69 6.81
CA SER A 466 -27.36 -15.43 6.36
C SER A 466 -27.59 -15.20 4.87
N ALA A 467 -27.45 -16.24 4.04
CA ALA A 467 -27.72 -16.20 2.60
C ALA A 467 -29.20 -16.01 2.24
N LYS A 468 -30.13 -16.31 3.15
CA LYS A 468 -31.57 -16.07 3.02
C LYS A 468 -32.02 -14.78 3.74
N SER A 469 -31.08 -13.99 4.28
CA SER A 469 -31.38 -12.74 4.99
C SER A 469 -32.11 -11.75 4.07
N PRO A 470 -33.06 -10.97 4.58
CA PRO A 470 -33.67 -9.89 3.81
C PRO A 470 -32.66 -8.80 3.44
N PHE A 471 -31.55 -8.67 4.18
CA PHE A 471 -30.52 -7.66 3.97
C PHE A 471 -29.49 -8.10 2.93
N VAL A 472 -29.28 -7.27 1.90
CA VAL A 472 -28.37 -7.57 0.78
C VAL A 472 -26.93 -7.72 1.26
N GLU A 473 -26.50 -6.89 2.21
CA GLU A 473 -25.13 -6.89 2.75
C GLU A 473 -24.79 -8.23 3.41
N GLU A 474 -25.69 -8.76 4.24
CA GLU A 474 -25.52 -10.05 4.91
C GLU A 474 -25.51 -11.20 3.89
N ARG A 475 -26.40 -11.15 2.87
CA ARG A 475 -26.39 -12.14 1.78
C ARG A 475 -25.08 -12.13 1.01
N LEU A 476 -24.57 -10.97 0.62
CA LEU A 476 -23.30 -10.84 -0.11
C LEU A 476 -22.12 -11.39 0.70
N GLY A 477 -22.07 -11.10 2.01
CA GLY A 477 -21.04 -11.67 2.89
C GLY A 477 -21.12 -13.19 2.97
N ALA A 478 -22.33 -13.75 3.06
CA ALA A 478 -22.54 -15.19 3.01
C ALA A 478 -22.10 -15.80 1.67
N TYR A 479 -22.32 -15.10 0.56
CA TYR A 479 -21.90 -15.57 -0.76
C TYR A 479 -20.38 -15.57 -0.91
N CYS A 480 -19.69 -14.57 -0.35
CA CYS A 480 -18.22 -14.55 -0.27
C CYS A 480 -17.71 -15.79 0.48
N LEU A 481 -18.29 -16.11 1.63
CA LEU A 481 -17.89 -17.29 2.40
C LEU A 481 -18.23 -18.60 1.67
N PHE A 482 -19.41 -18.74 1.06
CA PHE A 482 -19.73 -19.90 0.24
C PHE A 482 -18.73 -20.09 -0.90
N LYS A 483 -18.36 -19.01 -1.61
CA LYS A 483 -17.36 -19.05 -2.68
C LYS A 483 -16.02 -19.57 -2.16
N ALA A 484 -15.57 -19.09 -1.00
CA ALA A 484 -14.32 -19.55 -0.38
C ALA A 484 -14.39 -21.03 0.07
N LEU A 485 -15.53 -21.47 0.61
CA LEU A 485 -15.72 -22.87 1.01
C LEU A 485 -15.73 -23.82 -0.20
N VAL A 486 -16.41 -23.47 -1.30
CA VAL A 486 -16.45 -24.35 -2.49
C VAL A 486 -15.13 -24.42 -3.25
N MET A 487 -14.19 -23.51 -3.00
CA MET A 487 -12.81 -23.61 -3.49
C MET A 487 -12.05 -24.77 -2.82
N ARG A 488 -12.54 -25.29 -1.70
CA ARG A 488 -11.93 -26.37 -0.91
C ARG A 488 -12.71 -27.66 -1.06
N GLY A 489 -12.02 -28.73 -1.47
CA GLY A 489 -12.64 -30.04 -1.66
C GLY A 489 -13.31 -30.58 -0.38
N ALA A 490 -12.63 -30.51 0.76
CA ALA A 490 -13.16 -31.00 2.04
C ALA A 490 -14.40 -30.21 2.50
N MET A 491 -14.36 -28.87 2.40
CA MET A 491 -15.48 -28.02 2.79
C MET A 491 -16.67 -28.19 1.84
N LEU A 492 -16.42 -28.32 0.53
CA LEU A 492 -17.45 -28.62 -0.45
C LEU A 492 -18.17 -29.94 -0.13
N GLN A 493 -17.44 -30.99 0.23
CA GLN A 493 -18.07 -32.25 0.65
C GLN A 493 -18.97 -32.06 1.87
N LEU A 494 -18.51 -31.30 2.87
CA LEU A 494 -19.28 -31.01 4.08
C LEU A 494 -20.57 -30.26 3.75
N LEU A 495 -20.50 -29.26 2.87
CA LEU A 495 -21.68 -28.52 2.38
C LEU A 495 -22.67 -29.41 1.60
N LEU A 496 -22.17 -30.37 0.81
CA LEU A 496 -23.01 -31.28 0.01
C LEU A 496 -23.61 -32.44 0.82
N LEU A 497 -23.01 -32.77 1.96
CA LEU A 497 -23.54 -33.78 2.89
C LEU A 497 -24.65 -33.24 3.80
N HIS A 498 -24.72 -31.92 3.97
CA HIS A 498 -25.73 -31.28 4.78
C HIS A 498 -27.12 -31.36 4.09
N LYS A 499 -28.04 -32.07 4.73
CA LYS A 499 -29.40 -32.33 4.23
C LYS A 499 -30.45 -31.64 5.10
N ASP A 500 -31.52 -31.16 4.48
CA ASP A 500 -32.66 -30.61 5.19
C ASP A 500 -33.62 -31.70 5.69
N GLU A 501 -34.70 -31.29 6.35
CA GLU A 501 -35.75 -32.18 6.86
C GLU A 501 -36.42 -33.03 5.76
N SER A 502 -36.36 -32.59 4.50
CA SER A 502 -36.88 -33.32 3.35
C SER A 502 -35.90 -34.36 2.79
N GLY A 503 -34.67 -34.37 3.29
CA GLY A 503 -33.60 -35.27 2.85
C GLY A 503 -32.86 -34.79 1.60
N ASP A 504 -33.20 -33.62 1.07
CA ASP A 504 -32.54 -32.96 -0.05
C ASP A 504 -31.31 -32.17 0.44
N ILE A 505 -30.37 -31.91 -0.48
CA ILE A 505 -29.14 -31.18 -0.16
C ILE A 505 -29.47 -29.68 -0.06
N SER A 506 -29.58 -29.15 1.17
CA SER A 506 -30.11 -27.80 1.45
C SER A 506 -29.40 -26.71 0.66
N VAL A 507 -28.07 -26.80 0.54
CA VAL A 507 -27.24 -25.83 -0.16
C VAL A 507 -27.52 -25.83 -1.67
N LEU A 508 -27.69 -27.01 -2.27
CA LEU A 508 -28.01 -27.12 -3.70
C LEU A 508 -29.42 -26.64 -4.00
N VAL A 509 -30.40 -26.99 -3.17
CA VAL A 509 -31.78 -26.50 -3.32
C VAL A 509 -31.81 -24.98 -3.26
N TRP A 510 -31.09 -24.38 -2.31
CA TRP A 510 -30.97 -22.93 -2.22
C TRP A 510 -30.25 -22.30 -3.42
N LEU A 511 -29.16 -22.91 -3.90
CA LEU A 511 -28.41 -22.44 -5.07
C LEU A 511 -29.29 -22.47 -6.33
N LEU A 512 -29.93 -23.61 -6.61
CA LEU A 512 -30.74 -23.84 -7.82
C LEU A 512 -32.05 -23.04 -7.84
N ASN A 513 -32.53 -22.56 -6.70
CA ASN A 513 -33.69 -21.68 -6.67
C ASN A 513 -33.32 -20.26 -7.13
N HIS A 514 -33.73 -19.93 -8.35
CA HIS A 514 -33.50 -18.64 -9.00
C HIS A 514 -34.29 -17.47 -8.36
N GLN A 515 -35.38 -17.75 -7.64
CA GLN A 515 -36.22 -16.72 -7.02
C GLN A 515 -35.62 -16.19 -5.71
N ASN A 516 -34.61 -16.86 -5.17
CA ASN A 516 -33.98 -16.48 -3.91
C ASN A 516 -33.12 -15.21 -3.99
N GLU A 517 -32.83 -14.68 -5.19
CA GLU A 517 -32.02 -13.47 -5.34
C GLU A 517 -32.59 -12.51 -6.37
N SER A 518 -32.88 -11.29 -5.92
CA SER A 518 -33.46 -10.22 -6.74
C SER A 518 -32.43 -9.22 -7.25
N THR A 519 -31.26 -9.15 -6.61
CA THR A 519 -30.20 -8.17 -6.96
C THR A 519 -29.32 -8.67 -8.11
N THR A 520 -28.70 -7.74 -8.83
CA THR A 520 -27.72 -8.05 -9.88
C THR A 520 -26.43 -8.62 -9.29
N GLU A 521 -25.96 -8.02 -8.21
CA GLU A 521 -24.74 -8.37 -7.47
C GLU A 521 -24.88 -9.76 -6.87
N GLY A 522 -26.02 -10.05 -6.21
CA GLY A 522 -26.27 -11.36 -5.64
C GLY A 522 -26.39 -12.46 -6.70
N ARG A 523 -27.02 -12.19 -7.85
CA ARG A 523 -27.09 -13.15 -8.96
C ARG A 523 -25.71 -13.47 -9.53
N LEU A 524 -24.87 -12.44 -9.69
CA LEU A 524 -23.48 -12.60 -10.10
C LEU A 524 -22.69 -13.43 -9.07
N ALA A 525 -22.84 -13.14 -7.78
CA ALA A 525 -22.16 -13.86 -6.71
C ALA A 525 -22.59 -15.34 -6.64
N LYS A 526 -23.90 -15.65 -6.74
CA LYS A 526 -24.39 -17.04 -6.85
C LYS A 526 -23.83 -17.77 -8.07
N TYR A 527 -23.77 -17.09 -9.22
CA TYR A 527 -23.14 -17.64 -10.41
C TYR A 527 -21.66 -17.94 -10.18
N GLN A 528 -20.92 -17.04 -9.53
CA GLN A 528 -19.51 -17.26 -9.21
C GLN A 528 -19.32 -18.49 -8.30
N ILE A 529 -20.19 -18.71 -7.30
CA ILE A 529 -20.15 -19.91 -6.46
C ILE A 529 -20.30 -21.17 -7.33
N VAL A 530 -21.32 -21.21 -8.21
CA VAL A 530 -21.58 -22.37 -9.07
C VAL A 530 -20.45 -22.61 -10.07
N ASN A 531 -19.96 -21.54 -10.70
CA ASN A 531 -18.84 -21.62 -11.63
C ASN A 531 -17.60 -22.16 -10.93
N THR A 532 -17.24 -21.59 -9.78
CA THR A 532 -16.11 -22.05 -8.98
C THR A 532 -16.24 -23.53 -8.58
N MET A 533 -17.40 -23.90 -8.05
CA MET A 533 -17.70 -25.27 -7.62
C MET A 533 -17.48 -26.26 -8.78
N MET A 534 -18.05 -25.98 -9.95
CA MET A 534 -17.93 -26.87 -11.12
C MET A 534 -16.54 -26.85 -11.76
N SER A 535 -15.85 -25.70 -11.82
CA SER A 535 -14.52 -25.59 -12.41
C SER A 535 -13.44 -26.25 -11.57
N ARG A 536 -13.51 -26.15 -10.24
CA ARG A 536 -12.46 -26.68 -9.32
C ARG A 536 -12.73 -28.10 -8.85
N SER A 537 -13.99 -28.54 -8.81
CA SER A 537 -14.38 -29.83 -8.20
C SER A 537 -15.40 -30.60 -9.04
N GLY A 538 -15.51 -30.34 -10.34
CA GLY A 538 -16.52 -30.95 -11.22
C GLY A 538 -16.55 -32.49 -11.22
N THR A 539 -15.40 -33.15 -11.08
CA THR A 539 -15.31 -34.62 -10.97
C THR A 539 -15.84 -35.13 -9.64
N LEU A 540 -15.51 -34.45 -8.54
CA LEU A 540 -15.99 -34.76 -7.20
C LEU A 540 -17.51 -34.59 -7.09
N ILE A 541 -18.03 -33.48 -7.63
CA ILE A 541 -19.45 -33.13 -7.58
C ILE A 541 -20.30 -34.17 -8.29
N ARG A 542 -19.90 -34.61 -9.49
CA ARG A 542 -20.62 -35.62 -10.27
C ARG A 542 -20.77 -36.97 -9.56
N GLY A 543 -19.91 -37.27 -8.57
CA GLY A 543 -20.05 -38.46 -7.73
C GLY A 543 -20.89 -38.26 -6.47
N LEU A 544 -21.10 -37.02 -6.03
CA LEU A 544 -21.75 -36.69 -4.75
C LEU A 544 -23.18 -36.19 -4.88
N ILE A 545 -23.56 -35.69 -6.06
CA ILE A 545 -24.88 -35.09 -6.30
C ILE A 545 -25.63 -35.86 -7.40
N PRO A 546 -26.98 -35.86 -7.39
CA PRO A 546 -27.75 -36.50 -8.46
C PRO A 546 -27.46 -35.89 -9.84
N ASP A 547 -27.39 -36.73 -10.89
CA ASP A 547 -27.15 -36.32 -12.28
C ASP A 547 -28.11 -35.24 -12.80
N LYS A 548 -29.33 -35.18 -12.26
CA LYS A 548 -30.30 -34.14 -12.58
C LYS A 548 -29.80 -32.76 -12.11
N MET A 549 -29.34 -32.66 -10.87
CA MET A 549 -28.84 -31.40 -10.29
C MET A 549 -27.53 -30.97 -10.95
N ALA A 550 -26.64 -31.92 -11.25
CA ALA A 550 -25.40 -31.65 -11.99
C ALA A 550 -25.66 -31.03 -13.37
N ARG A 551 -26.67 -31.54 -14.09
CA ARG A 551 -27.09 -30.96 -15.39
C ARG A 551 -27.68 -29.56 -15.25
N GLU A 552 -28.45 -29.29 -14.20
CA GLU A 552 -29.00 -27.94 -13.96
C GLU A 552 -27.90 -26.92 -13.64
N LEU A 553 -26.90 -27.28 -12.84
CA LEU A 553 -25.74 -26.43 -12.57
C LEU A 553 -24.93 -26.13 -13.84
N GLN A 554 -24.70 -27.15 -14.68
CA GLN A 554 -24.00 -26.99 -15.96
C GLN A 554 -24.76 -26.03 -16.89
N LEU A 555 -26.08 -26.19 -16.98
CA LEU A 555 -26.93 -25.32 -17.78
C LEU A 555 -26.93 -23.88 -17.27
N TRP A 556 -26.81 -23.67 -15.95
CA TRP A 556 -26.65 -22.33 -15.38
C TRP A 556 -25.32 -21.68 -15.76
N ILE A 557 -24.22 -22.45 -15.79
CA ILE A 557 -22.91 -21.96 -16.25
C ILE A 557 -22.98 -21.50 -17.70
N GLU A 558 -23.59 -22.32 -18.57
CA GLU A 558 -23.72 -22.04 -20.01
C GLU A 558 -24.57 -20.79 -20.30
N LYS A 559 -25.61 -20.56 -19.51
CA LYS A 559 -26.54 -19.43 -19.71
C LYS A 559 -26.17 -18.17 -18.94
N GLY A 560 -25.15 -18.22 -18.09
CA GLY A 560 -24.61 -17.07 -17.39
C GLY A 560 -25.42 -16.59 -16.17
N PRO A 561 -24.99 -15.49 -15.52
CA PRO A 561 -25.55 -15.00 -14.26
C PRO A 561 -26.99 -14.48 -14.37
N ALA A 562 -27.44 -14.10 -15.58
CA ALA A 562 -28.80 -13.65 -15.86
C ALA A 562 -29.79 -14.80 -16.13
N TYR A 563 -29.35 -16.05 -16.06
CA TYR A 563 -30.21 -17.19 -16.37
C TYR A 563 -31.41 -17.29 -15.42
N THR A 564 -32.61 -17.27 -16.01
CA THR A 564 -33.88 -17.53 -15.32
C THR A 564 -34.59 -18.72 -15.97
N LYS A 565 -34.98 -19.71 -15.17
CA LYS A 565 -35.86 -20.79 -15.61
C LYS A 565 -37.28 -20.23 -15.74
N SER A 566 -37.77 -20.07 -16.97
CA SER A 566 -39.15 -19.65 -17.22
C SER A 566 -40.10 -20.76 -16.75
N ILE A 567 -40.94 -20.47 -15.76
CA ILE A 567 -42.05 -21.34 -15.41
C ILE A 567 -43.07 -21.19 -16.55
N PRO A 568 -43.43 -22.28 -17.27
CA PRO A 568 -44.47 -22.20 -18.28
C PRO A 568 -45.77 -21.70 -17.62
N TRP A 569 -46.45 -20.76 -18.27
CA TRP A 569 -47.62 -20.06 -17.71
C TRP A 569 -48.72 -21.00 -17.23
N GLU A 570 -48.82 -22.18 -17.85
CA GLU A 570 -49.76 -23.26 -17.51
C GLU A 570 -49.56 -23.86 -16.11
N MET A 571 -48.40 -23.66 -15.46
CA MET A 571 -48.12 -24.13 -14.08
C MET A 571 -48.10 -22.99 -13.05
N ALA A 572 -48.46 -21.76 -13.44
CA ALA A 572 -48.42 -20.60 -12.53
C ALA A 572 -49.74 -20.39 -11.76
N THR A 573 -50.75 -21.25 -11.93
CA THR A 573 -52.11 -21.06 -11.37
C THR A 573 -52.67 -22.29 -10.63
N GLU A 574 -51.83 -23.15 -10.04
CA GLU A 574 -52.32 -24.13 -9.05
C GLU A 574 -52.05 -23.68 -7.61
#